data_AF-A0AAW8FUK2-F1
#
_entry.id   AF-A0AAW8FUK2-F1
#
_cell.length_a   1.000
_cell.length_b   1.000
_cell.length_c   1.000
_cell.angle_alpha   90.00
_cell.angle_beta   90.00
_cell.angle_gamma   90.00
#
_symmetry.space_group_name_H-M   'P 1'
#
loop_
_entity.id
_entity.type
_entity.pdbx_description
1 polymer ?
#
loop_
_entity_poly.entity_id
_entity_poly.type
_entity_poly.pdbx_seq_one_letter_code
_entity_poly.pdbx_strand_id
1 'polypeptide(L)'
;MTVEGSPRTGSGAQEPVGDLVQRASQQLSQLVRDEMRLAQAEMTQKGKRFGKGGGLFGGAGLVGVLTLQALVATVIAALSLVMDVWVAALIVTGVLAAVTALMATLGKQQISKASPPAPEQTMDSVKADVAEIKEKAQR
;
A
#
# COMPACT_ATOMS: atom_id res chain seq x y z
N MET A 1 -72.84 11.87 -51.59
CA MET A 1 -71.63 12.58 -51.13
C MET A 1 -71.85 12.80 -49.64
N THR A 2 -71.19 12.14 -48.69
CA THR A 2 -69.74 11.98 -48.52
C THR A 2 -69.43 10.73 -47.69
N VAL A 3 -68.36 10.04 -48.06
CA VAL A 3 -67.74 8.89 -47.37
C VAL A 3 -66.47 9.41 -46.66
N GLU A 4 -66.02 8.65 -45.65
CA GLU A 4 -64.71 8.66 -44.98
C GLU A 4 -64.55 9.68 -43.83
N GLY A 5 -64.17 9.31 -42.61
CA GLY A 5 -63.37 8.17 -42.17
C GLY A 5 -61.95 8.66 -41.86
N SER A 6 -61.63 8.83 -40.57
CA SER A 6 -60.24 8.75 -40.08
C SER A 6 -60.23 8.64 -38.56
N PRO A 7 -60.03 7.44 -38.00
CA PRO A 7 -59.64 7.30 -36.61
C PRO A 7 -58.25 7.91 -36.47
N ARG A 8 -58.10 8.88 -35.57
CA ARG A 8 -56.79 9.31 -35.09
C ARG A 8 -56.22 8.14 -34.28
N THR A 9 -55.50 7.25 -34.95
CA THR A 9 -54.70 6.23 -34.30
C THR A 9 -53.60 6.95 -33.55
N GLY A 10 -53.66 6.86 -32.21
CA GLY A 10 -52.55 7.26 -31.36
C GLY A 10 -51.31 6.53 -31.84
N SER A 11 -50.28 7.30 -32.21
CA SER A 11 -48.93 6.78 -32.35
C SER A 11 -48.46 6.38 -30.95
N GLY A 12 -48.85 5.17 -30.56
CA GLY A 12 -48.29 4.48 -29.41
C GLY A 12 -46.81 4.33 -29.67
N ALA A 13 -46.04 5.06 -28.88
CA ALA A 13 -44.59 5.00 -28.78
C ALA A 13 -44.11 3.54 -28.65
N GLN A 14 -43.81 2.89 -29.77
CA GLN A 14 -42.79 1.85 -29.79
C GLN A 14 -41.49 2.60 -30.04
N GLU A 15 -40.77 2.93 -28.97
CA GLU A 15 -39.38 3.34 -29.14
C GLU A 15 -38.68 2.25 -29.96
N PRO A 16 -38.08 2.58 -31.11
CA PRO A 16 -37.41 1.59 -31.93
C PRO A 16 -36.34 0.92 -31.07
N VAL A 17 -36.21 -0.40 -31.16
CA VAL A 17 -35.26 -1.21 -30.36
C VAL A 17 -33.82 -0.64 -30.40
N GLY A 18 -33.47 0.05 -31.50
CA GLY A 18 -32.22 0.81 -31.62
C GLY A 18 -32.04 1.93 -30.58
N ASP A 19 -33.08 2.69 -30.24
CA ASP A 19 -33.03 3.75 -29.24
C ASP A 19 -32.84 3.20 -27.83
N LEU A 20 -33.43 2.05 -27.51
CA LEU A 20 -33.25 1.37 -26.23
C LEU A 20 -31.82 0.83 -26.06
N VAL A 21 -31.27 0.23 -27.11
CA VAL A 21 -29.87 -0.26 -27.11
C VAL A 21 -28.90 0.91 -26.99
N GLN A 22 -29.16 2.02 -27.69
CA GLN A 22 -28.34 3.21 -27.61
C GLN A 22 -28.38 3.82 -26.20
N ARG A 23 -29.56 3.93 -25.59
CA ARG A 23 -29.71 4.41 -24.21
C ARG A 23 -29.05 3.48 -23.19
N ALA A 24 -29.21 2.16 -23.32
CA ALA A 24 -28.57 1.19 -22.43
C ALA A 24 -27.04 1.27 -22.51
N SER A 25 -26.48 1.38 -23.73
CA SER A 25 -25.04 1.59 -23.95
C SER A 25 -24.56 2.91 -23.33
N GLN A 26 -25.36 3.96 -23.44
CA GLN A 26 -25.05 5.27 -22.88
C GLN A 26 -25.11 5.27 -21.34
N GLN A 27 -26.08 4.56 -20.75
CA GLN A 27 -26.18 4.35 -19.30
C GLN A 27 -25.03 3.50 -18.76
N LEU A 28 -24.66 2.41 -19.43
CA LEU A 28 -23.48 1.61 -19.06
C LEU A 28 -22.20 2.46 -19.12
N SER A 29 -22.05 3.26 -20.18
CA SER A 29 -20.90 4.16 -20.33
C SER A 29 -20.85 5.23 -19.24
N GLN A 30 -22.00 5.72 -18.79
CA GLN A 30 -22.10 6.65 -17.66
C GLN A 30 -21.75 5.96 -16.35
N LEU A 31 -22.29 4.77 -16.09
CA LEU A 31 -22.02 3.99 -14.88
C LEU A 31 -20.54 3.67 -14.73
N VAL A 32 -19.89 3.18 -15.80
CA VAL A 32 -18.44 2.90 -15.80
C VAL A 32 -17.64 4.17 -15.48
N ARG A 33 -18.04 5.30 -16.05
CA ARG A 33 -17.36 6.59 -15.82
C ARG A 33 -17.56 7.07 -14.38
N ASP A 34 -18.71 6.84 -13.78
CA ASP A 34 -19.01 7.21 -12.41
C ASP A 34 -18.30 6.29 -11.42
N GLU A 35 -18.21 4.99 -11.68
CA GLU A 35 -17.44 4.04 -10.88
C GLU A 35 -15.95 4.37 -10.92
N MET A 36 -15.42 4.76 -12.09
CA MET A 36 -14.06 5.26 -12.22
C MET A 36 -13.83 6.55 -11.40
N ARG A 37 -14.78 7.48 -11.41
CA ARG A 37 -14.70 8.71 -10.61
C ARG A 37 -14.74 8.41 -9.12
N LEU A 38 -15.60 7.48 -8.71
CA LEU A 38 -15.70 7.03 -7.32
C LEU A 38 -14.39 6.36 -6.87
N ALA A 39 -13.87 5.42 -7.66
CA ALA A 39 -12.60 4.77 -7.40
C ALA A 39 -11.45 5.79 -7.32
N GLN A 40 -11.41 6.78 -8.21
CA GLN A 40 -10.43 7.87 -8.16
C GLN A 40 -10.56 8.71 -6.89
N ALA A 41 -11.78 9.04 -6.47
CA ALA A 41 -12.04 9.79 -5.24
C ALA A 41 -11.60 9.00 -4.00
N GLU A 42 -11.95 7.70 -3.92
CA GLU A 42 -11.56 6.82 -2.82
C GLU A 42 -10.04 6.63 -2.76
N MET A 43 -9.38 6.40 -3.91
CA MET A 43 -7.92 6.29 -3.99
C MET A 43 -7.23 7.59 -3.59
N THR A 44 -7.77 8.74 -3.99
CA THR A 44 -7.25 10.05 -3.58
C THR A 44 -7.40 10.24 -2.07
N GLN A 45 -8.54 9.84 -1.49
CA GLN A 45 -8.78 9.98 -0.05
C GLN A 45 -7.90 9.03 0.77
N LYS A 46 -7.74 7.77 0.33
CA LYS A 46 -6.77 6.82 0.89
C LYS A 46 -5.35 7.37 0.76
N GLY A 47 -4.96 7.80 -0.43
CA GLY A 47 -3.65 8.37 -0.72
C GLY A 47 -3.31 9.59 0.16
N LYS A 48 -4.25 10.51 0.39
CA LYS A 48 -4.07 11.63 1.33
C LYS A 48 -3.86 11.17 2.77
N ARG A 49 -4.61 10.16 3.22
CA ARG A 49 -4.46 9.61 4.58
C ARG A 49 -3.12 8.92 4.75
N PHE A 50 -2.71 8.08 3.80
CA PHE A 50 -1.40 7.44 3.78
C PHE A 50 -0.26 8.46 3.62
N GLY A 51 -0.43 9.49 2.80
CA GLY A 51 0.56 10.54 2.60
C GLY A 51 0.75 11.41 3.83
N LYS A 52 -0.33 11.81 4.51
CA LYS A 52 -0.25 12.53 5.80
C LYS A 52 0.37 11.64 6.88
N GLY A 53 -0.05 10.38 6.97
CA GLY A 53 0.51 9.41 7.93
C GLY A 53 1.99 9.15 7.69
N GLY A 54 2.38 8.86 6.45
CA GLY A 54 3.76 8.65 6.05
C GLY A 54 4.64 9.89 6.22
N GLY A 55 4.11 11.07 5.90
CA GLY A 55 4.80 12.34 6.12
C GLY A 55 5.01 12.64 7.61
N LEU A 56 4.00 12.44 8.45
CA LEU A 56 4.13 12.59 9.91
C LEU A 56 5.09 11.57 10.51
N PHE A 57 5.03 10.31 10.07
CA PHE A 57 5.93 9.26 10.57
C PHE A 57 7.38 9.50 10.11
N GLY A 58 7.58 9.93 8.86
CA GLY A 58 8.89 10.35 8.35
C GLY A 58 9.44 11.55 9.10
N GLY A 59 8.61 12.57 9.34
CA GLY A 59 8.97 13.74 10.15
C GLY A 59 9.30 13.37 11.60
N ALA A 60 8.49 12.52 12.22
CA ALA A 60 8.74 11.99 13.57
C ALA A 60 10.04 11.18 13.64
N GLY A 61 10.36 10.40 12.59
CA GLY A 61 11.64 9.70 12.47
C GLY A 61 12.82 10.66 12.46
N LEU A 62 12.78 11.69 11.61
CA LEU A 62 13.84 12.72 11.56
C LEU A 62 14.00 13.45 12.88
N VAL A 63 12.90 13.97 13.44
CA VAL A 63 12.91 14.66 14.74
C VAL A 63 13.39 13.73 15.84
N GLY A 64 12.96 12.46 15.84
CA GLY A 64 13.41 11.44 16.78
C GLY A 64 14.92 11.20 16.74
N VAL A 65 15.53 11.16 15.55
CA VAL A 65 16.98 11.08 15.39
C VAL A 65 17.68 12.29 16.00
N LEU A 66 17.18 13.51 15.74
CA LEU A 66 17.71 14.74 16.32
C LEU A 66 17.58 14.76 17.85
N THR A 67 16.44 14.30 18.38
CA THR A 67 16.21 14.17 19.82
C THR A 67 17.20 13.18 20.45
N LEU A 68 17.44 12.03 19.82
CA LEU A 68 18.45 11.07 20.31
C LEU A 68 19.86 11.69 20.31
N GLN A 69 20.24 12.39 19.24
CA GLN A 69 21.55 13.07 19.16
C GLN A 69 21.71 14.12 20.27
N ALA A 70 20.68 14.94 20.50
CA ALA A 70 20.67 15.92 21.58
C ALA A 70 20.78 15.26 22.97
N LEU A 71 20.11 14.12 23.16
CA LEU A 71 20.19 13.36 24.41
C LEU A 71 21.59 12.79 24.64
N VAL A 72 22.22 12.22 23.60
CA VAL A 72 23.62 11.74 23.66
C VAL A 72 24.55 12.88 24.05
N ALA A 73 24.42 14.05 23.39
CA ALA A 73 25.20 15.24 23.73
C ALA A 73 24.96 15.70 25.17
N THR A 74 23.72 15.63 25.66
CA THR A 74 23.36 15.99 27.04
C THR A 74 24.02 15.05 28.05
N VAL A 75 24.03 13.73 27.79
CA VAL A 75 24.70 12.77 28.67
C VAL A 75 26.21 13.00 28.69
N ILE A 76 26.84 13.26 27.53
CA ILE A 76 28.26 13.59 27.46
C ILE A 76 28.56 14.87 28.24
N ALA A 77 27.74 15.92 28.06
CA ALA A 77 27.89 17.18 28.77
C ALA A 77 27.74 17.00 30.29
N ALA A 78 26.75 16.22 30.73
CA ALA A 78 26.54 15.92 32.15
C ALA A 78 27.73 15.15 32.77
N LEU A 79 28.26 14.15 32.07
CA LEU A 79 29.45 13.42 32.51
C LEU A 79 30.70 14.31 32.50
N SER A 80 30.80 15.25 31.57
CA SER A 80 31.93 16.17 31.49
C SER A 80 32.05 17.12 32.69
N LEU A 81 31.03 17.19 33.55
CA LEU A 81 31.10 17.93 34.82
C LEU A 81 32.04 17.28 35.85
N VAL A 82 32.33 15.99 35.69
CA VAL A 82 33.15 15.21 36.65
C VAL A 82 34.35 14.51 36.02
N MET A 83 34.50 14.53 34.69
CA MET A 83 35.63 13.96 33.95
C MET A 83 35.87 14.72 32.64
N ASP A 84 37.01 14.47 31.98
CA ASP A 84 37.28 15.10 30.69
C ASP A 84 36.25 14.69 29.62
N VAL A 85 35.92 15.64 28.73
CA VAL A 85 34.92 15.45 27.67
C VAL A 85 35.24 14.27 26.74
N TRP A 86 36.52 13.99 26.49
CA TRP A 86 36.94 12.88 25.63
C TRP A 86 36.67 11.52 26.31
N VAL A 87 36.86 11.42 27.62
CA VAL A 87 36.55 10.21 28.41
C VAL A 87 35.04 9.98 28.44
N ALA A 88 34.28 11.04 28.73
CA ALA A 88 32.81 10.99 28.72
C ALA A 88 32.27 10.51 27.36
N ALA A 89 32.78 11.08 26.26
CA ALA A 89 32.38 10.69 24.90
C ALA A 89 32.70 9.22 24.60
N LEU A 90 33.88 8.71 25.00
CA LEU A 90 34.25 7.31 24.80
C LEU A 90 33.35 6.35 25.61
N ILE A 91 33.02 6.68 26.86
CA ILE A 91 32.13 5.86 27.69
C ILE A 91 30.75 5.77 27.04
N VAL A 92 30.15 6.92 26.68
CA VAL A 92 28.82 6.94 26.06
C VAL A 92 28.82 6.19 24.72
N THR A 93 29.87 6.37 23.91
CA THR A 93 30.04 5.64 22.65
C THR A 93 30.14 4.14 22.88
N GLY A 94 30.92 3.70 23.87
CA GLY A 94 31.08 2.28 24.22
C GLY A 94 29.76 1.64 24.64
N VAL A 95 28.97 2.33 25.48
CA VAL A 95 27.65 1.87 25.91
C VAL A 95 26.69 1.75 24.72
N LEU A 96 26.63 2.78 23.87
CA LEU A 96 25.77 2.76 22.68
C LEU A 96 26.20 1.69 21.67
N ALA A 97 27.50 1.45 21.52
CA ALA A 97 28.03 0.39 20.66
C ALA A 97 27.62 -1.00 21.16
N ALA A 98 27.67 -1.23 22.48
CA ALA A 98 27.21 -2.49 23.08
C ALA A 98 25.70 -2.70 22.86
N VAL A 99 24.88 -1.67 23.08
CA VAL A 99 23.43 -1.72 22.82
C VAL A 99 23.16 -1.98 21.33
N THR A 100 23.89 -1.32 20.43
CA THR A 100 23.77 -1.51 18.99
C THR A 100 24.15 -2.93 18.57
N ALA A 101 25.25 -3.47 19.10
CA ALA A 101 25.67 -4.85 18.84
C ALA A 101 24.62 -5.86 19.31
N LEU A 102 24.03 -5.64 20.49
CA LEU A 102 22.95 -6.48 21.00
C LEU A 102 21.71 -6.41 20.11
N MET A 103 21.25 -5.21 19.74
CA MET A 103 20.09 -5.07 18.85
C MET A 103 20.35 -5.68 17.46
N ALA A 104 21.54 -5.48 16.89
CA ALA A 104 21.91 -6.05 15.60
C ALA A 104 21.93 -7.58 15.64
N THR A 105 22.47 -8.18 16.71
CA THR A 105 22.50 -9.63 16.87
C THR A 105 21.12 -10.22 17.11
N LEU A 106 20.29 -9.61 17.95
CA LEU A 106 18.90 -10.04 18.18
C LEU A 106 18.04 -9.88 16.92
N GLY A 107 18.17 -8.76 16.22
CA GLY A 107 17.48 -8.51 14.95
C GLY A 107 17.87 -9.53 13.89
N LYS A 108 19.17 -9.81 13.74
CA LYS A 108 19.67 -10.85 12.83
C LYS A 108 19.11 -12.23 13.20
N GLN A 109 19.07 -12.57 14.48
CA GLN A 109 18.49 -13.83 14.94
C GLN A 109 17.00 -13.93 14.61
N GLN A 110 16.25 -12.85 14.82
CA GLN A 110 14.81 -12.83 14.55
C GLN A 110 14.51 -12.92 13.06
N ILE A 111 15.28 -12.22 12.22
CA ILE A 111 15.22 -12.35 10.75
C ILE A 111 15.61 -13.76 10.30
N SER A 112 16.63 -14.37 10.91
CA SER A 112 17.03 -15.74 10.56
C SER A 112 16.08 -16.83 11.05
N LYS A 113 15.28 -16.54 12.09
CA LYS A 113 14.28 -17.46 12.67
C LYS A 113 12.91 -17.33 12.03
N ALA A 114 12.61 -16.18 11.41
CA ALA A 114 11.50 -16.09 10.48
C ALA A 114 11.88 -16.93 9.25
N SER A 115 11.21 -18.07 9.09
CA SER A 115 11.31 -19.06 8.00
C SER A 115 11.58 -18.45 6.62
N PRO A 116 12.20 -19.19 5.68
CA PRO A 116 12.83 -18.62 4.49
C PRO A 116 11.87 -17.71 3.70
N PRO A 117 12.39 -16.70 2.97
CA PRO A 117 11.61 -15.69 2.26
C PRO A 117 10.66 -16.23 1.17
N ALA A 118 10.48 -17.55 1.06
CA ALA A 118 9.52 -18.21 0.19
C ALA A 118 8.55 -19.08 1.03
N PRO A 119 7.22 -18.91 0.86
CA PRO A 119 6.25 -19.81 1.46
C PRO A 119 6.45 -21.23 0.93
N GLU A 120 6.83 -22.17 1.82
CA GLU A 120 7.14 -23.56 1.45
C GLU A 120 6.00 -24.21 0.65
N GLN A 121 4.75 -23.96 1.05
CA GLN A 121 3.57 -24.46 0.35
C GLN A 121 3.44 -23.96 -1.10
N THR A 122 3.83 -22.71 -1.37
CA THR A 122 3.82 -22.15 -2.73
C THR A 122 4.97 -22.69 -3.56
N MET A 123 6.12 -22.98 -2.94
CA MET A 123 7.22 -23.63 -3.65
C MET A 123 6.88 -25.07 -4.02
N ASP A 124 6.18 -25.79 -3.14
CA ASP A 124 5.79 -27.18 -3.39
C ASP A 124 4.68 -27.29 -4.43
N SER A 125 3.71 -26.37 -4.43
CA SER A 125 2.70 -26.29 -5.49
C SER A 125 3.32 -25.95 -6.84
N VAL A 126 4.24 -24.99 -6.90
CA VAL A 126 4.94 -24.65 -8.16
C VAL A 126 5.82 -25.80 -8.66
N LYS A 127 6.48 -26.56 -7.76
CA LYS A 127 7.23 -27.76 -8.15
C LYS A 127 6.31 -28.86 -8.69
N ALA A 128 5.14 -29.05 -8.09
CA ALA A 128 4.14 -30.01 -8.55
C ALA A 128 3.59 -29.62 -9.94
N ASP A 129 3.27 -28.35 -10.14
CA ASP A 129 2.79 -27.83 -11.42
C ASP A 129 3.85 -27.99 -12.53
N VAL A 130 5.13 -27.73 -12.21
CA VAL A 130 6.24 -27.94 -13.15
C VAL A 130 6.45 -29.43 -13.47
N ALA A 131 6.28 -30.32 -12.49
CA ALA A 131 6.38 -31.76 -12.70
C ALA A 131 5.26 -32.28 -13.61
N GLU A 132 4.02 -31.82 -13.40
CA GLU A 132 2.86 -32.19 -14.22
C GLU A 132 3.02 -31.71 -15.67
N ILE A 133 3.52 -30.48 -15.88
CA ILE A 133 3.81 -29.96 -17.23
C ILE A 133 4.90 -30.79 -17.92
N LYS A 134 5.94 -31.19 -17.20
CA LYS A 134 7.04 -31.99 -17.74
C LYS A 134 6.61 -33.41 -18.12
N GLU A 135 5.72 -34.01 -17.32
CA GLU A 135 5.12 -35.32 -17.61
C GLU A 135 4.23 -35.27 -18.86
N LYS A 136 3.40 -34.21 -18.99
CA LYS A 136 2.54 -34.01 -20.17
C LYS A 136 3.33 -33.72 -21.45
N ALA A 137 4.54 -33.18 -21.36
CA ALA A 137 5.41 -32.91 -22.51
C ALA A 137 6.26 -34.11 -22.95
N GLN A 138 6.38 -35.15 -22.13
CA GLN A 138 7.09 -36.39 -22.48
C GLN A 138 6.17 -37.52 -22.99
N ARG A 139 4.85 -37.31 -23.01
CA ARG A 139 3.86 -38.18 -23.65
C ARG A 139 3.54 -37.70 -25.06
#